data_AF-A0A535KGX0-F1
#
_entry.id   AF-A0A535KGX0-F1
#
_cell.length_a   1.000
_cell.length_b   1.000
_cell.length_c   1.000
_cell.angle_alpha   90.00
_cell.angle_beta   90.00
_cell.angle_gamma   90.00
#
_symmetry.space_group_name_H-M   'P 1'
#
loop_
_entity.id
_entity.type
_entity.pdbx_description
1 polymer ?
#
loop_
_entity_poly.entity_id
_entity_poly.type
_entity_poly.pdbx_seq_one_letter_code
_entity_poly.pdbx_strand_id
1 'polypeptide(L)'
;MTARLLGPVMEYNYTGEPERFARMAAAFGLDTRYMSMWQAAEMAVDYVHQLTVDVGIPALDELGFSESEIPMLADKAFADPQTIGNPRDVDAAAYRQIYQRAFDLGKNGD
;
A
#
# COMPACT_ATOMS: atom_id res chain seq x y z
N MET A 1 -11.98 1.14 3.95
CA MET A 1 -11.22 0.34 2.97
C MET A 1 -9.98 1.08 2.48
N THR A 2 -10.10 2.28 1.88
CA THR A 2 -8.98 2.98 1.22
C THR A 2 -7.75 3.18 2.10
N ALA A 3 -7.91 3.52 3.38
CA ALA A 3 -6.79 3.69 4.30
C ALA A 3 -5.97 2.40 4.52
N ARG A 4 -6.64 1.24 4.61
CA ARG A 4 -5.98 -0.06 4.84
C ARG A 4 -5.22 -0.55 3.61
N LEU A 5 -5.68 -0.19 2.41
CA LEU A 5 -5.04 -0.57 1.14
C LEU A 5 -3.92 0.38 0.73
N LEU A 6 -3.81 1.56 1.35
CA LEU A 6 -2.85 2.58 0.95
C LEU A 6 -1.39 2.09 1.07
N GLY A 7 -1.02 1.51 2.22
CA GLY A 7 0.32 0.95 2.43
C GLY A 7 0.69 -0.12 1.39
N PRO A 8 -0.09 -1.20 1.24
CA PRO A 8 0.17 -2.23 0.23
C PRO A 8 0.22 -1.71 -1.22
N VAL A 9 -0.63 -0.73 -1.58
CA VAL A 9 -0.59 -0.10 -2.91
C VAL A 9 0.69 0.73 -3.07
N MET A 10 1.12 1.43 -2.03
CA MET A 10 2.38 2.17 -2.00
C MET A 10 3.59 1.24 -2.11
N GLU A 11 3.59 0.12 -1.37
CA GLU A 11 4.58 -0.96 -1.45
C GLU A 11 4.68 -1.54 -2.88
N TYR A 12 3.55 -1.69 -3.56
CA TYR A 12 3.55 -2.12 -4.96
C TYR A 12 4.08 -1.04 -5.92
N ASN A 13 3.73 0.23 -5.68
CA ASN A 13 3.97 1.30 -6.65
C ASN A 13 5.32 2.01 -6.51
N TYR A 14 5.97 1.99 -5.35
CA TYR A 14 7.17 2.82 -5.13
C TYR A 14 8.30 2.49 -6.10
N THR A 15 8.40 1.24 -6.58
CA THR A 15 9.42 0.86 -7.55
C THR A 15 9.21 1.45 -8.94
N GLY A 16 7.98 1.86 -9.28
CA GLY A 16 7.66 2.52 -10.55
C GLY A 16 8.00 4.01 -10.55
N GLU A 17 7.95 4.67 -9.38
CA GLU A 17 8.25 6.10 -9.24
C GLU A 17 9.02 6.44 -7.94
N PRO A 18 10.23 5.88 -7.74
CA PRO A 18 10.95 6.00 -6.47
C PRO A 18 11.25 7.45 -6.07
N GLU A 19 11.52 8.34 -7.03
CA GLU A 19 11.72 9.77 -6.77
C GLU A 19 10.49 10.43 -6.12
N ARG A 20 9.28 10.05 -6.55
CA ARG A 20 8.05 10.61 -6.00
C ARG A 20 7.88 10.19 -4.54
N PHE A 21 8.16 8.93 -4.23
CA PHE A 21 8.08 8.40 -2.87
C PHE A 21 9.19 8.94 -1.97
N ALA A 22 10.41 9.12 -2.48
CA ALA A 22 11.48 9.78 -1.73
C ALA A 22 11.12 11.22 -1.34
N ARG A 23 10.42 11.96 -2.20
CA ARG A 23 9.87 13.29 -1.86
C ARG A 23 8.79 13.20 -0.78
N MET A 24 7.98 12.14 -0.75
CA MET A 24 7.00 11.92 0.31
C MET A 24 7.68 11.72 1.67
N ALA A 25 8.75 10.92 1.75
CA ALA A 25 9.50 10.75 3.00
C ALA A 25 10.00 12.08 3.57
N ALA A 26 10.55 12.95 2.72
CA ALA A 26 10.95 14.30 3.12
C ALA A 26 9.74 15.14 3.59
N ALA A 27 8.60 15.05 2.91
CA ALA A 27 7.38 15.76 3.28
C ALA A 27 6.75 15.25 4.60
N PHE A 28 6.94 13.97 4.92
CA PHE A 28 6.58 13.38 6.21
C PHE A 28 7.52 13.80 7.34
N GLY A 29 8.60 14.51 7.04
CA GLY A 29 9.59 14.95 8.03
C GLY A 29 10.60 13.87 8.42
N LEU A 30 10.72 12.80 7.62
CA LEU A 30 11.71 11.75 7.86
C LEU A 30 13.12 12.24 7.51
N ASP A 31 14.11 11.83 8.29
CA ASP A 31 15.50 12.17 8.03
C ASP A 31 16.09 11.29 6.92
N THR A 32 16.17 11.82 5.71
CA THR A 32 16.67 11.11 4.52
C THR A 32 18.08 11.52 4.10
N ARG A 33 18.81 12.33 4.90
CA ARG A 33 20.08 12.98 4.52
C ARG A 33 21.18 12.00 4.07
N TYR A 34 21.17 10.77 4.57
CA TYR A 34 22.15 9.73 4.25
C TYR A 34 21.52 8.50 3.59
N MET A 35 20.29 8.64 3.11
CA MET A 35 19.56 7.58 2.46
C MET A 35 19.65 7.75 0.95
N SER A 36 19.82 6.64 0.24
CA SER A 36 19.60 6.62 -1.20
C SER A 36 18.15 6.96 -1.51
N MET A 37 17.87 7.37 -2.76
CA MET A 37 16.50 7.57 -3.24
C MET A 37 15.60 6.37 -2.95
N TRP A 38 16.11 5.15 -3.14
CA TRP A 38 15.38 3.90 -2.90
C TRP A 38 15.05 3.69 -1.43
N GLN A 39 16.02 3.91 -0.55
CA GLN A 39 15.80 3.83 0.90
C GLN A 39 14.81 4.91 1.36
N ALA A 40 14.92 6.14 0.85
CA ALA A 40 13.96 7.19 1.16
C ALA A 40 12.54 6.85 0.67
N ALA A 41 12.40 6.21 -0.50
CA ALA A 41 11.12 5.75 -1.00
C ALA A 41 10.51 4.65 -0.11
N GLU A 42 11.32 3.68 0.30
CA GLU A 42 10.93 2.61 1.23
C GLU A 42 10.50 3.18 2.60
N MET A 43 11.27 4.12 3.15
CA MET A 43 10.90 4.83 4.39
C MET A 43 9.53 5.53 4.32
N ALA A 44 9.14 6.05 3.15
CA ALA A 44 7.81 6.64 2.97
C ALA A 44 6.70 5.59 3.05
N VAL A 45 6.94 4.38 2.52
CA VAL A 45 6.01 3.25 2.57
C VAL A 45 5.88 2.77 4.02
N ASP A 46 7.00 2.54 4.70
CA ASP A 46 7.04 2.11 6.10
C ASP A 46 6.32 3.09 7.02
N TYR A 47 6.54 4.38 6.83
CA TYR A 47 5.85 5.42 7.59
C TYR A 47 4.33 5.36 7.42
N VAL A 48 3.83 5.08 6.22
CA VAL A 48 2.38 4.96 5.98
C VAL A 48 1.81 3.67 6.59
N HIS A 49 2.57 2.58 6.58
CA HIS A 49 2.19 1.38 7.34
C HIS A 49 2.07 1.67 8.83
N GLN A 50 3.10 2.31 9.42
CA GLN A 50 3.07 2.69 10.83
C GLN A 50 1.92 3.65 11.15
N LEU A 51 1.71 4.67 10.31
CA LEU A 51 0.62 5.64 10.49
C LEU A 51 -0.75 4.95 10.49
N THR A 52 -0.92 3.91 9.68
CA THR A 52 -2.16 3.11 9.62
C THR A 52 -2.44 2.43 10.97
N VAL A 53 -1.40 1.94 11.64
CA VAL A 53 -1.47 1.37 12.99
C VAL A 53 -1.73 2.47 14.04
N ASP A 54 -0.96 3.56 13.99
CA ASP A 54 -0.99 4.64 14.99
C ASP A 54 -2.37 5.31 15.09
N VAL A 55 -3.09 5.43 13.97
CA VAL A 55 -4.45 6.01 13.94
C VAL A 55 -5.56 4.97 14.11
N GLY A 56 -5.20 3.71 14.39
CA GLY A 56 -6.14 2.64 14.69
C GLY A 56 -7.00 2.22 13.50
N ILE A 57 -6.44 2.17 12.28
CA ILE A 57 -7.18 1.64 11.14
C ILE A 57 -7.30 0.12 11.29
N PRO A 58 -8.54 -0.42 11.36
CA PRO A 58 -8.75 -1.85 11.54
C PRO A 58 -8.27 -2.66 10.34
N ALA A 59 -7.93 -3.93 10.61
CA ALA A 59 -7.62 -4.92 9.60
C ALA A 59 -8.86 -5.26 8.75
N LEU A 60 -8.64 -5.93 7.60
CA LEU A 60 -9.73 -6.23 6.67
C LEU A 60 -10.76 -7.23 7.24
N ASP A 61 -10.31 -8.20 8.03
CA ASP A 61 -11.15 -9.15 8.74
C ASP A 61 -11.98 -8.48 9.86
N GLU A 62 -11.40 -7.54 10.59
CA GLU A 62 -12.12 -6.70 11.57
C GLU A 62 -13.19 -5.82 10.90
N LEU A 63 -13.01 -5.49 9.62
CA LEU A 63 -13.99 -4.79 8.79
C LEU A 63 -15.04 -5.73 8.17
N GLY A 64 -14.97 -7.04 8.42
CA GLY A 64 -15.92 -8.04 7.95
C GLY A 64 -15.60 -8.64 6.58
N PHE A 65 -14.40 -8.40 6.02
CA PHE A 65 -13.97 -9.04 4.78
C PHE A 65 -13.30 -10.38 5.04
N SER A 66 -13.46 -11.31 4.10
CA SER A 66 -12.78 -12.61 4.11
C SER A 66 -11.71 -12.68 3.02
N GLU A 67 -10.61 -13.39 3.29
CA GLU A 67 -9.59 -13.70 2.27
C GLU A 67 -10.17 -14.43 1.05
N SER A 68 -11.24 -15.21 1.24
CA SER A 68 -11.94 -15.86 0.14
C SER A 68 -12.53 -14.88 -0.87
N GLU A 69 -12.71 -13.62 -0.49
CA GLU A 69 -13.24 -12.55 -1.35
C GLU A 69 -12.15 -11.86 -2.19
N ILE A 70 -10.87 -12.14 -1.95
CA ILE A 70 -9.74 -11.53 -2.68
C ILE A 70 -9.92 -11.59 -4.21
N PRO A 71 -10.31 -12.72 -4.83
CA PRO A 71 -10.53 -12.76 -6.28
C PRO A 71 -11.57 -11.76 -6.76
N MET A 72 -12.71 -11.67 -6.08
CA MET A 72 -13.78 -10.74 -6.43
C MET A 72 -13.34 -9.28 -6.22
N LEU A 73 -12.69 -8.99 -5.09
CA LEU A 73 -12.22 -7.64 -4.77
C LEU A 73 -11.17 -7.14 -5.77
N ALA A 74 -10.25 -8.02 -6.19
CA ALA A 74 -9.25 -7.71 -7.19
C ALA A 74 -9.85 -7.48 -8.58
N ASP A 75 -10.80 -8.31 -9.01
CA ASP A 75 -11.47 -8.14 -10.31
C ASP A 75 -12.29 -6.84 -10.34
N LYS A 76 -12.93 -6.48 -9.21
CA LYS A 76 -13.61 -5.19 -9.06
C LYS A 76 -12.64 -4.00 -9.11
N ALA A 77 -11.51 -4.09 -8.42
CA ALA A 77 -10.50 -3.04 -8.42
C ALA A 77 -9.93 -2.82 -9.83
N PHE A 78 -9.61 -3.90 -10.55
CA PHE A 78 -9.11 -3.83 -11.92
C PHE A 78 -10.12 -3.21 -12.91
N ALA A 79 -11.42 -3.46 -12.69
CA ALA A 79 -12.48 -2.86 -13.50
C ALA A 79 -12.76 -1.38 -13.16
N ASP A 80 -12.19 -0.85 -12.08
CA ASP A 80 -12.37 0.54 -11.68
C ASP A 80 -11.59 1.49 -12.62
N PRO A 81 -12.22 2.56 -13.17
CA PRO A 81 -11.54 3.54 -14.00
C PRO A 81 -10.32 4.20 -13.35
N GLN A 82 -10.23 4.23 -12.02
CA GLN A 82 -9.07 4.75 -11.28
C GLN A 82 -7.78 3.96 -11.57
N THR A 83 -7.89 2.72 -12.04
CA THR A 83 -6.75 1.87 -12.47
C THR A 83 -5.94 2.52 -13.60
N ILE A 84 -6.59 3.26 -14.50
CA ILE A 84 -5.95 3.86 -15.68
C ILE A 84 -4.87 4.89 -15.28
N GLY A 85 -4.98 5.49 -14.10
CA GLY A 85 -4.03 6.48 -13.59
C GLY A 85 -2.90 5.91 -12.72
N ASN A 86 -2.78 4.59 -12.55
CA ASN A 86 -1.78 4.02 -11.68
C ASN A 86 -0.37 4.18 -12.29
N PRO A 87 0.64 4.65 -11.52
CA PRO A 87 2.00 4.92 -12.04
C PRO A 87 2.77 3.67 -12.47
N ARG A 88 2.29 2.49 -12.07
CA ARG A 88 2.81 1.18 -12.45
C ARG A 88 1.67 0.39 -13.07
N ASP A 89 1.94 -0.31 -14.17
CA ASP A 89 0.96 -1.23 -14.77
C ASP A 89 0.49 -2.22 -13.71
N VAL A 90 -0.83 -2.24 -13.48
CA VAL A 90 -1.47 -3.08 -12.47
C VAL A 90 -2.55 -3.90 -13.15
N ASP A 91 -2.45 -5.21 -13.02
CA ASP A 91 -3.43 -6.16 -13.52
C ASP A 91 -4.21 -6.78 -12.35
N ALA A 92 -5.19 -7.63 -12.68
CA ALA A 92 -5.96 -8.34 -11.66
C ALA A 92 -5.08 -9.22 -10.75
N ALA A 93 -3.94 -9.72 -11.24
CA ALA A 93 -3.02 -10.53 -10.42
C ALA A 93 -2.27 -9.66 -9.39
N ALA A 94 -1.83 -8.47 -9.80
CA ALA A 94 -1.23 -7.49 -8.92
C ALA A 94 -2.22 -7.02 -7.84
N TYR A 95 -3.48 -6.75 -8.21
CA TYR A 95 -4.50 -6.45 -7.21
C TYR A 95 -4.73 -7.59 -6.22
N ARG A 96 -4.70 -8.86 -6.66
CA ARG A 96 -4.77 -10.00 -5.73
C ARG A 96 -3.61 -10.00 -4.75
N GLN A 97 -2.39 -9.69 -5.19
CA GLN A 97 -1.22 -9.58 -4.31
C GLN A 97 -1.37 -8.44 -3.31
N ILE A 98 -1.86 -7.27 -3.74
CA ILE A 98 -2.11 -6.11 -2.87
C ILE A 98 -3.15 -6.45 -1.80
N TYR A 99 -4.26 -7.10 -2.17
CA TYR A 99 -5.27 -7.53 -1.20
C TYR A 99 -4.74 -8.60 -0.26
N GLN A 100 -4.01 -9.61 -0.75
CA GLN A 100 -3.38 -10.62 0.10
C GLN A 100 -2.45 -9.96 1.12
N ARG A 101 -1.59 -9.04 0.67
CA ARG A 101 -0.68 -8.29 1.53
C ARG A 101 -1.43 -7.51 2.62
N ALA A 102 -2.56 -6.89 2.28
CA ALA A 102 -3.39 -6.15 3.23
C ALA A 102 -3.98 -7.06 4.34
N PHE A 103 -4.34 -8.30 4.01
CA PHE A 103 -4.78 -9.30 4.98
C PHE A 103 -3.62 -9.82 5.83
N ASP A 104 -2.47 -10.12 5.23
CA ASP A 104 -1.29 -10.63 5.96
C ASP A 104 -0.82 -9.63 7.02
N LEU A 105 -0.80 -8.33 6.69
CA LEU A 105 -0.47 -7.26 7.62
C LEU A 105 -1.48 -7.13 8.78
N GLY A 106 -2.69 -7.69 8.65
CA GLY A 106 -3.70 -7.66 9.72
C GLY A 106 -3.50 -8.78 10.73
N LYS A 107 -2.98 -9.92 10.25
CA LYS A 107 -2.73 -11.12 11.04
C LYS A 107 -1.47 -11.04 11.89
N ASN A 108 -0.48 -10.27 11.46
CA ASN A 108 0.85 -10.25 12.09
C ASN A 108 0.95 -9.35 13.32
N GLY A 109 -0.10 -8.60 13.69
CA GLY A 109 -0.13 -7.83 14.93
C GLY A 109 1.12 -6.97 15.13
N ASP A 110 1.36 -6.04 14.22
CA ASP A 110 2.34 -4.96 14.41
C ASP A 110 1.70 -3.81 15.20
#